data_AF-A0A127Q5F8-F1
#
_entry.id   AF-A0A127Q5F8-F1
#
_cell.length_a   1.000
_cell.length_b   1.000
_cell.length_c   1.000
_cell.angle_alpha   90.00
_cell.angle_beta   90.00
_cell.angle_gamma   90.00
#
_symmetry.space_group_name_H-M   'P 1'
#
loop_
_entity.id
_entity.type
_entity.pdbx_description
1 polymer ?
#
loop_
_entity_poly.entity_id
_entity_poly.type
_entity_poly.pdbx_seq_one_letter_code
_entity_poly.pdbx_strand_id
1 'polypeptide(L)'
;MSHHPNRRIKFLAAVISLSCAGQVFAVGTGTIANGGTGTITTNGVNTSINQTSDKLILNWNNFNIAKGESVNITQPSTKSAILNRVNSNDITNIQGTLSANGRVFVVNPNGIMVGAGAQINAGGVVLSTLNISDMAFNNATSSYIFSDNIGSNNATVENNGTINADGYGAFLFAPHIVNGSSGAITTKNGSIGLVAGTDQELAQTQGAVPYVRSFNPVEHASINNAGSLTTTMPTLVGTPGYYFAQVNLQAAGLVDSVINHTGIISATNFVNISNNTSDTNISGIVKQRLK
;
A
#
# COMPACT_ATOMS: atom_id res chain seq x y z
N MET A 1 27.65 81.50 23.11
CA MET A 1 26.56 80.51 22.96
C MET A 1 27.02 79.47 21.94
N SER A 2 27.52 78.34 22.44
CA SER A 2 28.06 77.24 21.63
C SER A 2 26.95 76.26 21.30
N HIS A 3 26.73 75.96 20.02
CA HIS A 3 25.77 74.94 19.56
C HIS A 3 26.55 73.74 19.03
N HIS A 4 26.50 72.62 19.77
CA HIS A 4 27.00 71.32 19.34
C HIS A 4 25.94 70.60 18.49
N PRO A 5 26.28 70.04 17.31
CA PRO A 5 25.37 69.19 16.56
C PRO A 5 25.46 67.73 17.04
N ASN A 6 24.28 67.14 17.25
CA ASN A 6 24.07 65.76 17.72
C ASN A 6 24.52 64.70 16.69
N ARG A 7 25.50 63.86 17.07
CA ARG A 7 25.86 62.63 16.35
C ARG A 7 24.80 61.55 16.62
N ARG A 8 23.98 61.22 15.62
CA ARG A 8 23.10 60.04 15.65
C ARG A 8 23.90 58.79 15.25
N ILE A 9 24.17 57.92 16.22
CA ILE A 9 24.76 56.59 16.00
C ILE A 9 23.65 55.69 15.46
N LYS A 10 23.77 55.25 14.21
CA LYS A 10 22.87 54.27 13.60
C LYS A 10 23.36 52.87 13.99
N PHE A 11 22.65 52.18 14.88
CA PHE A 11 22.86 50.76 15.13
C PHE A 11 22.31 49.96 13.94
N LEU A 12 23.19 49.21 13.26
CA LEU A 12 22.82 48.26 12.22
C LEU A 12 22.60 46.90 12.90
N ALA A 13 21.35 46.48 13.03
CA ALA A 13 21.01 45.16 13.56
C ALA A 13 21.22 44.10 12.45
N ALA A 14 22.20 43.23 12.62
CA ALA A 14 22.38 42.05 11.79
C ALA A 14 21.40 40.95 12.25
N VAL A 15 20.40 40.65 11.42
CA VAL A 15 19.51 39.51 11.64
C VAL A 15 20.23 38.26 11.15
N ILE A 16 20.72 37.44 12.08
CA ILE A 16 21.21 36.10 11.79
C ILE A 16 19.99 35.19 11.70
N SER A 17 19.50 34.97 10.48
CA SER A 17 18.48 33.97 10.19
C SER A 17 19.07 32.58 10.41
N LEU A 18 18.84 32.01 11.59
CA LEU A 18 19.20 30.63 11.89
C LEU A 18 18.21 29.70 11.16
N SER A 19 18.49 29.40 9.88
CA SER A 19 17.75 28.39 9.14
C SER A 19 18.07 27.01 9.75
N CYS A 20 17.21 26.55 10.65
CA CYS A 20 17.20 25.17 11.08
C CYS A 20 16.81 24.32 9.87
N ALA A 21 17.79 23.78 9.16
CA ALA A 21 17.55 22.76 8.15
C ALA A 21 17.06 21.51 8.90
N GLY A 22 15.74 21.39 9.07
CA GLY A 22 15.13 20.17 9.55
C GLY A 22 15.59 19.03 8.65
N GLN A 23 16.16 17.98 9.24
CA GLN A 23 16.45 16.76 8.50
C GLN A 23 15.11 16.19 8.04
N VAL A 24 14.83 16.34 6.76
CA VAL A 24 13.67 15.72 6.11
C VAL A 24 14.02 14.25 5.93
N PHE A 25 13.36 13.39 6.70
CA PHE A 25 13.54 11.94 6.65
C PHE A 25 12.42 11.31 5.82
N ALA A 26 12.77 10.32 5.01
CA ALA A 26 11.85 9.66 4.09
C ALA A 26 10.66 8.94 4.76
N VAL A 27 10.77 8.66 6.07
CA VAL A 27 9.77 8.06 6.97
C VAL A 27 10.12 8.45 8.40
N GLY A 28 9.25 8.13 9.37
CA GLY A 28 9.53 8.29 10.79
C GLY A 28 10.55 7.28 11.34
N THR A 29 10.60 7.14 12.66
CA THR A 29 11.45 6.14 13.33
C THR A 29 10.79 4.76 13.26
N GLY A 30 11.51 3.79 12.69
CA GLY A 30 11.10 2.39 12.64
C GLY A 30 11.84 1.53 13.67
N THR A 31 11.14 0.56 14.25
CA THR A 31 11.72 -0.44 15.15
C THR A 31 11.44 -1.85 14.63
N ILE A 32 12.44 -2.73 14.71
CA ILE A 32 12.30 -4.14 14.34
C ILE A 32 11.55 -4.84 15.46
N ALA A 33 10.42 -5.47 15.14
CA ALA A 33 9.67 -6.31 16.07
C ALA A 33 10.24 -7.74 16.13
N ASN A 34 9.73 -8.56 17.04
CA ASN A 34 10.21 -9.92 17.25
C ASN A 34 9.98 -10.81 16.00
N GLY A 35 10.96 -11.66 15.69
CA GLY A 35 10.84 -12.73 14.68
C GLY A 35 11.55 -12.47 13.34
N GLY A 36 12.22 -11.33 13.16
CA GLY A 36 13.00 -11.02 11.96
C GLY A 36 14.30 -10.27 12.25
N THR A 37 15.16 -10.17 11.24
CA THR A 37 16.43 -9.46 11.29
C THR A 37 16.61 -8.58 10.07
N GLY A 38 17.20 -7.41 10.30
CA GLY A 38 17.54 -6.46 9.25
C GLY A 38 18.11 -5.17 9.84
N THR A 39 18.33 -4.18 8.99
CA THR A 39 18.75 -2.84 9.39
C THR A 39 17.93 -1.78 8.67
N ILE A 40 17.76 -0.63 9.31
CA ILE A 40 17.13 0.56 8.74
C ILE A 40 18.20 1.66 8.74
N THR A 41 18.45 2.27 7.59
CA THR A 41 19.38 3.38 7.43
C THR A 41 18.68 4.50 6.69
N THR A 42 18.60 5.68 7.29
CA THR A 42 18.01 6.87 6.65
C THR A 42 19.09 7.90 6.38
N ASN A 43 19.23 8.29 5.12
CA ASN A 43 20.17 9.29 4.63
C ASN A 43 19.41 10.37 3.86
N GLY A 44 18.99 11.42 4.59
CA GLY A 44 18.13 12.48 4.04
C GLY A 44 16.82 11.91 3.50
N VAL A 45 16.55 12.19 2.22
CA VAL A 45 15.32 11.78 1.51
C VAL A 45 15.26 10.29 1.14
N ASN A 46 16.25 9.49 1.54
CA ASN A 46 16.29 8.07 1.23
C ASN A 46 16.37 7.22 2.50
N THR A 47 15.41 6.32 2.69
CA THR A 47 15.48 5.24 3.68
C THR A 47 15.77 3.92 2.99
N SER A 48 16.80 3.23 3.45
CA SER A 48 17.18 1.89 3.01
C SER A 48 16.90 0.89 4.12
N ILE A 49 16.21 -0.19 3.78
CA ILE A 49 15.89 -1.30 4.67
C ILE A 49 16.58 -2.54 4.11
N ASN A 50 17.54 -3.08 4.84
CA ASN A 50 18.22 -4.32 4.47
C ASN A 50 17.69 -5.44 5.36
N GLN A 51 16.74 -6.20 4.85
CA GLN A 51 16.17 -7.38 5.51
C GLN A 51 17.06 -8.60 5.25
N THR A 52 17.41 -9.32 6.31
CA THR A 52 18.28 -10.51 6.24
C THR A 52 17.57 -11.81 6.57
N SER A 53 16.38 -11.77 7.18
CA SER A 53 15.50 -12.91 7.42
C SER A 53 14.43 -13.04 6.33
N ASP A 54 13.78 -14.19 6.21
CA ASP A 54 12.67 -14.37 5.24
C ASP A 54 11.45 -13.51 5.56
N LYS A 55 11.23 -13.21 6.83
CA LYS A 55 10.18 -12.32 7.31
C LYS A 55 10.75 -11.27 8.24
N LEU A 56 10.27 -10.04 8.10
CA LEU A 56 10.64 -8.92 8.95
C LEU A 56 9.40 -8.10 9.28
N ILE A 57 9.26 -7.70 10.53
CA ILE A 57 8.20 -6.79 10.97
C ILE A 57 8.87 -5.52 11.46
N LEU A 58 8.45 -4.39 10.89
CA LEU A 58 8.85 -3.05 11.30
C LEU A 58 7.62 -2.30 11.82
N ASN A 59 7.70 -1.86 13.08
CA ASN A 59 6.74 -0.94 13.64
C ASN A 59 7.23 0.49 13.44
N TRP A 60 6.36 1.35 12.91
CA TRP A 60 6.65 2.73 12.59
C TRP A 60 5.79 3.66 13.43
N ASN A 61 6.38 4.76 13.90
CA ASN A 61 5.60 5.89 14.42
C ASN A 61 4.97 6.72 13.28
N ASN A 62 5.49 6.60 12.06
CA ASN A 62 4.97 7.20 10.84
C ASN A 62 5.64 6.50 9.62
N PHE A 63 4.86 6.15 8.59
CA PHE A 63 5.35 5.59 7.32
C PHE A 63 4.96 6.44 6.10
N ASN A 64 4.96 7.76 6.23
CA ASN A 64 4.76 8.70 5.13
C ASN A 64 6.03 8.79 4.28
N ILE A 65 5.88 8.80 2.96
CA ILE A 65 6.98 8.96 2.00
C ILE A 65 6.64 10.19 1.16
N ALA A 66 7.24 11.35 1.43
CA ALA A 66 6.93 12.58 0.74
C ALA A 66 7.41 12.57 -0.72
N LYS A 67 6.97 13.56 -1.49
CA LYS A 67 7.40 13.72 -2.89
C LYS A 67 8.91 13.95 -2.94
N GLY A 68 9.61 13.15 -3.74
CA GLY A 68 11.07 13.20 -3.84
C GLY A 68 11.79 12.35 -2.79
N GLU A 69 11.06 11.73 -1.86
CA GLU A 69 11.61 10.75 -0.92
C GLU A 69 11.45 9.33 -1.44
N SER A 70 12.30 8.43 -0.94
CA SER A 70 12.22 7.02 -1.27
C SER A 70 12.47 6.09 -0.09
N VAL A 71 11.76 4.97 -0.07
CA VAL A 71 12.02 3.80 0.79
C VAL A 71 12.40 2.63 -0.12
N ASN A 72 13.60 2.10 0.08
CA ASN A 72 14.14 0.99 -0.70
C ASN A 72 14.38 -0.21 0.21
N ILE A 73 13.76 -1.34 -0.10
CA ILE A 73 13.78 -2.55 0.70
C ILE A 73 14.49 -3.66 -0.07
N THR A 74 15.64 -4.07 0.45
CA THR A 74 16.39 -5.22 -0.05
C THR A 74 16.11 -6.40 0.87
N GLN A 75 15.55 -7.46 0.30
CA GLN A 75 15.15 -8.69 0.99
C GLN A 75 15.93 -9.89 0.43
N PRO A 76 16.08 -11.00 1.18
CA PRO A 76 16.90 -12.14 0.77
C PRO A 76 16.47 -12.78 -0.56
N SER A 77 15.17 -12.78 -0.85
CA SER A 77 14.62 -13.29 -2.10
C SER A 77 13.31 -12.59 -2.46
N THR A 78 12.82 -12.84 -3.68
CA THR A 78 11.49 -12.38 -4.10
C THR A 78 10.35 -12.99 -3.29
N LYS A 79 10.60 -14.09 -2.56
CA LYS A 79 9.63 -14.78 -1.70
C LYS A 79 9.56 -14.18 -0.30
N SER A 80 10.62 -13.49 0.13
CA SER A 80 10.70 -12.88 1.45
C SER A 80 9.64 -11.78 1.60
N ALA A 81 9.20 -11.55 2.83
CA ALA A 81 8.12 -10.61 3.13
C ALA A 81 8.54 -9.64 4.23
N ILE A 82 8.12 -8.38 4.09
CA ILE A 82 8.23 -7.37 5.14
C ILE A 82 6.85 -6.81 5.48
N LEU A 83 6.59 -6.66 6.78
CA LEU A 83 5.43 -5.97 7.31
C LEU A 83 5.85 -4.62 7.88
N ASN A 84 5.40 -3.54 7.25
CA ASN A 84 5.49 -2.18 7.77
C ASN A 84 4.17 -1.84 8.45
N ARG A 85 4.16 -1.86 9.79
CA ARG A 85 2.97 -1.55 10.59
C ARG A 85 3.09 -0.17 11.20
N VAL A 86 2.10 0.69 11.00
CA VAL A 86 2.00 2.00 11.64
C VAL A 86 1.06 1.90 12.84
N ASN A 87 1.52 2.35 14.01
CA ASN A 87 0.77 2.32 15.27
C ASN A 87 0.39 3.72 15.79
N SER A 88 0.65 4.78 15.02
CA SER A 88 0.19 6.14 15.32
C SER A 88 -1.28 6.32 14.96
N ASN A 89 -1.84 7.50 15.26
CA ASN A 89 -3.20 7.88 14.84
C ASN A 89 -3.25 8.54 13.45
N ASP A 90 -2.09 8.84 12.86
CA ASP A 90 -2.00 9.43 11.52
C ASP A 90 -2.16 8.38 10.41
N ILE A 91 -2.74 8.79 9.29
CA ILE A 91 -2.78 7.99 8.06
C ILE A 91 -1.38 7.87 7.45
N THR A 92 -1.18 6.83 6.63
CA THR A 92 0.02 6.69 5.79
C THR A 92 -0.18 7.43 4.47
N ASN A 93 0.69 8.38 4.15
CA ASN A 93 0.71 9.13 2.90
C ASN A 93 1.96 8.81 2.08
N ILE A 94 1.79 8.10 0.96
CA ILE A 94 2.86 7.76 0.02
C ILE A 94 2.73 8.69 -1.20
N GLN A 95 3.60 9.69 -1.27
CA GLN A 95 3.73 10.68 -2.34
C GLN A 95 5.03 10.50 -3.16
N GLY A 96 6.00 9.74 -2.62
CA GLY A 96 7.27 9.40 -3.25
C GLY A 96 7.30 7.95 -3.76
N THR A 97 8.44 7.29 -3.55
CA THR A 97 8.70 5.95 -4.10
C THR A 97 8.90 4.91 -2.99
N LEU A 98 8.18 3.80 -3.07
CA LEU A 98 8.42 2.60 -2.27
C LEU A 98 8.86 1.46 -3.19
N SER A 99 10.04 0.90 -2.99
CA SER A 99 10.57 -0.19 -3.80
C SER A 99 11.00 -1.38 -2.95
N ALA A 100 10.65 -2.59 -3.36
CA ALA A 100 11.07 -3.84 -2.74
C ALA A 100 11.33 -4.93 -3.78
N ASN A 101 12.29 -5.82 -3.57
CA ASN A 101 12.47 -6.98 -4.47
C ASN A 101 11.55 -8.16 -4.11
N GLY A 102 11.06 -8.24 -2.86
CA GLY A 102 10.13 -9.26 -2.39
C GLY A 102 8.73 -8.70 -2.14
N ARG A 103 8.04 -9.23 -1.13
CA ARG A 103 6.68 -8.83 -0.77
C ARG A 103 6.70 -7.72 0.27
N VAL A 104 5.94 -6.65 0.03
CA VAL A 104 5.78 -5.52 0.95
C VAL A 104 4.33 -5.43 1.43
N PHE A 105 4.16 -5.44 2.75
CA PHE A 105 2.89 -5.21 3.42
C PHE A 105 2.99 -3.85 4.12
N VAL A 106 2.03 -2.96 3.90
CA VAL A 106 1.87 -1.70 4.63
C VAL A 106 0.52 -1.74 5.32
N VAL A 107 0.54 -1.68 6.64
CA VAL A 107 -0.65 -1.77 7.48
C VAL A 107 -0.78 -0.50 8.32
N ASN A 108 -1.89 0.22 8.15
CA ASN A 108 -2.23 1.38 8.96
C ASN A 108 -3.76 1.46 9.16
N PRO A 109 -4.26 1.16 10.37
CA PRO A 109 -5.70 1.21 10.68
C PRO A 109 -6.40 2.55 10.48
N ASN A 110 -5.66 3.65 10.42
CA ASN A 110 -6.24 4.97 10.20
C ASN A 110 -6.51 5.25 8.72
N GLY A 111 -5.79 4.59 7.81
CA GLY A 111 -5.90 4.83 6.37
C GLY A 111 -4.56 4.83 5.65
N ILE A 112 -4.61 4.59 4.35
CA ILE A 112 -3.46 4.63 3.44
C ILE A 112 -3.84 5.40 2.17
N MET A 113 -3.03 6.38 1.81
CA MET A 113 -3.16 7.17 0.58
C MET A 113 -1.89 7.03 -0.26
N VAL A 114 -2.02 6.59 -1.51
CA VAL A 114 -0.97 6.63 -2.53
C VAL A 114 -1.31 7.77 -3.49
N GLY A 115 -0.58 8.87 -3.41
CA GLY A 115 -0.93 10.08 -4.16
C GLY A 115 -0.49 10.07 -5.62
N ALA A 116 -0.95 11.07 -6.37
CA ALA A 116 -0.65 11.21 -7.79
C ALA A 116 0.85 11.36 -8.04
N GLY A 117 1.39 10.50 -8.92
CA GLY A 117 2.82 10.45 -9.24
C GLY A 117 3.66 9.60 -8.28
N ALA A 118 3.09 9.12 -7.17
CA ALA A 118 3.75 8.15 -6.30
C ALA A 118 3.89 6.79 -6.98
N GLN A 119 4.92 6.03 -6.61
CA GLN A 119 5.22 4.73 -7.19
C GLN A 119 5.50 3.69 -6.11
N ILE A 120 4.80 2.56 -6.19
CA ILE A 120 5.08 1.37 -5.39
C ILE A 120 5.49 0.26 -6.35
N ASN A 121 6.70 -0.29 -6.20
CA ASN A 121 7.23 -1.36 -7.03
C ASN A 121 7.68 -2.53 -6.14
N ALA A 122 7.04 -3.70 -6.24
CA ALA A 122 7.42 -4.86 -5.43
C ALA A 122 7.18 -6.20 -6.11
N GLY A 123 7.75 -7.28 -5.56
CA GLY A 123 7.40 -8.64 -5.95
C GLY A 123 5.93 -8.97 -5.64
N GLY A 124 5.40 -8.38 -4.56
CA GLY A 124 3.99 -8.36 -4.19
C GLY A 124 3.68 -7.18 -3.26
N VAL A 125 2.48 -6.62 -3.36
CA VAL A 125 2.05 -5.45 -2.57
C VAL A 125 0.77 -5.79 -1.81
N VAL A 126 0.74 -5.49 -0.51
CA VAL A 126 -0.48 -5.48 0.29
C VAL A 126 -0.58 -4.14 1.02
N LEU A 127 -1.64 -3.37 0.76
CA LEU A 127 -1.97 -2.18 1.53
C LEU A 127 -3.25 -2.47 2.31
N SER A 128 -3.22 -2.30 3.62
CA SER A 128 -4.33 -2.69 4.47
C SER A 128 -4.59 -1.71 5.61
N THR A 129 -5.86 -1.39 5.85
CA THR A 129 -6.28 -0.78 7.12
C THR A 129 -6.60 -1.84 8.18
N LEU A 130 -6.80 -3.10 7.76
CA LEU A 130 -6.94 -4.22 8.68
C LEU A 130 -5.57 -4.62 9.24
N ASN A 131 -5.55 -5.09 10.48
CA ASN A 131 -4.32 -5.49 11.16
C ASN A 131 -4.04 -6.99 10.97
N ILE A 132 -2.78 -7.37 11.04
CA ILE A 132 -2.33 -8.77 11.14
C ILE A 132 -1.45 -8.87 12.38
N SER A 133 -1.61 -9.90 13.21
CA SER A 133 -0.75 -10.07 14.39
C SER A 133 0.66 -10.51 14.01
N ASP A 134 1.65 -10.22 14.86
CA ASP A 134 3.04 -10.67 14.65
C ASP A 134 3.12 -12.18 14.49
N MET A 135 2.37 -12.92 15.31
CA MET A 135 2.30 -14.38 15.26
C MET A 135 1.68 -14.86 13.95
N ALA A 136 0.58 -14.27 13.49
CA ALA A 136 -0.05 -14.64 12.22
C ALA A 136 0.90 -14.37 11.03
N PHE A 137 1.55 -13.20 11.01
CA PHE A 137 2.52 -12.87 9.96
C PHE A 137 3.72 -13.81 9.98
N ASN A 138 4.33 -14.05 11.14
CA ASN A 138 5.52 -14.89 11.28
C ASN A 138 5.22 -16.37 10.97
N ASN A 139 4.04 -16.88 11.32
CA ASN A 139 3.67 -18.27 11.08
C ASN A 139 3.07 -18.55 9.68
N ALA A 140 2.67 -17.51 8.94
CA ALA A 140 2.06 -17.66 7.61
C ALA A 140 2.96 -18.41 6.61
N THR A 141 2.60 -19.63 6.19
CA THR A 141 3.30 -20.34 5.11
C THR A 141 2.85 -19.82 3.75
N SER A 142 1.54 -19.69 3.57
CA SER A 142 0.91 -19.16 2.36
C SER A 142 -0.35 -18.34 2.64
N SER A 143 -0.92 -18.39 3.85
CA SER A 143 -2.14 -17.67 4.22
C SER A 143 -1.89 -16.61 5.29
N TYR A 144 -2.40 -15.41 5.05
CA TYR A 144 -2.34 -14.26 5.94
C TYR A 144 -3.75 -13.86 6.33
N ILE A 145 -4.01 -13.77 7.63
CA ILE A 145 -5.32 -13.39 8.18
C ILE A 145 -5.21 -11.97 8.71
N PHE A 146 -6.07 -11.11 8.19
CA PHE A 146 -6.22 -9.72 8.59
C PHE A 146 -7.57 -9.52 9.27
N SER A 147 -7.58 -8.71 10.32
CA SER A 147 -8.79 -8.37 11.06
C SER A 147 -8.78 -6.92 11.52
N ASP A 148 -9.97 -6.32 11.56
CA ASP A 148 -10.16 -5.04 12.23
C ASP A 148 -10.18 -5.25 13.74
N ASN A 149 -9.08 -4.85 14.39
CA ASN A 149 -8.95 -4.95 15.84
C ASN A 149 -9.22 -3.62 16.54
N ILE A 150 -9.59 -2.56 15.80
CA ILE A 150 -9.71 -1.18 16.32
C ILE A 150 -11.11 -0.57 16.07
N GLY A 151 -11.93 -1.20 15.22
CA GLY A 151 -13.31 -0.77 14.94
C GLY A 151 -13.39 0.44 14.02
N SER A 152 -12.40 0.61 13.14
CA SER A 152 -12.33 1.74 12.21
C SER A 152 -13.12 1.42 10.94
N ASN A 153 -14.45 1.40 11.07
CA ASN A 153 -15.37 1.06 9.98
C ASN A 153 -15.30 2.03 8.78
N ASN A 154 -14.65 3.17 8.93
CA ASN A 154 -14.54 4.21 7.89
C ASN A 154 -13.12 4.34 7.31
N ALA A 155 -12.19 3.47 7.70
CA ALA A 155 -10.82 3.54 7.18
C ALA A 155 -10.79 3.27 5.67
N THR A 156 -9.93 4.02 4.97
CA THR A 156 -9.85 3.97 3.50
C THR A 156 -8.44 3.60 3.03
N VAL A 157 -8.36 2.77 2.00
CA VAL A 157 -7.18 2.67 1.13
C VAL A 157 -7.49 3.38 -0.19
N GLU A 158 -6.76 4.45 -0.48
CA GLU A 158 -6.91 5.22 -1.70
C GLU A 158 -5.63 5.19 -2.54
N ASN A 159 -5.77 4.87 -3.83
CA ASN A 159 -4.70 4.90 -4.81
C ASN A 159 -5.02 5.87 -5.95
N ASN A 160 -4.22 6.93 -6.04
CA ASN A 160 -4.12 7.87 -7.14
C ASN A 160 -2.76 7.78 -7.86
N GLY A 161 -1.85 6.93 -7.40
CA GLY A 161 -0.52 6.72 -7.96
C GLY A 161 -0.42 5.42 -8.78
N THR A 162 0.80 4.91 -8.90
CA THR A 162 1.08 3.65 -9.63
C THR A 162 1.58 2.58 -8.68
N ILE A 163 0.90 1.43 -8.68
CA ILE A 163 1.30 0.21 -7.97
C ILE A 163 1.67 -0.85 -9.00
N ASN A 164 2.93 -1.25 -9.04
CA ASN A 164 3.45 -2.33 -9.86
C ASN A 164 3.84 -3.50 -8.96
N ALA A 165 3.23 -4.66 -9.19
CA ALA A 165 3.60 -5.90 -8.53
C ALA A 165 3.95 -7.02 -9.52
N ASP A 166 4.75 -7.99 -9.08
CA ASP A 166 5.03 -9.18 -9.87
C ASP A 166 4.12 -10.36 -9.48
N GLY A 167 4.65 -11.58 -9.48
CA GLY A 167 3.87 -12.83 -9.42
C GLY A 167 3.15 -13.10 -8.11
N TYR A 168 3.40 -12.30 -7.06
CA TYR A 168 2.59 -12.35 -5.85
C TYR A 168 1.33 -11.49 -6.01
N GLY A 169 1.35 -10.43 -6.81
CA GLY A 169 0.18 -9.58 -7.08
C GLY A 169 0.04 -8.39 -6.11
N ALA A 170 -1.08 -7.68 -6.23
CA ALA A 170 -1.37 -6.46 -5.47
C ALA A 170 -2.76 -6.55 -4.81
N PHE A 171 -2.83 -6.32 -3.49
CA PHE A 171 -4.06 -6.45 -2.71
C PHE A 171 -4.31 -5.22 -1.84
N LEU A 172 -5.50 -4.66 -1.93
CA LEU A 172 -5.96 -3.57 -1.08
C LEU A 172 -7.09 -4.08 -0.17
N PHE A 173 -6.93 -3.93 1.15
CA PHE A 173 -7.88 -4.38 2.17
C PHE A 173 -8.31 -3.22 3.08
N ALA A 174 -9.58 -2.86 3.04
CA ALA A 174 -10.15 -1.83 3.92
C ALA A 174 -11.68 -1.84 3.84
N PRO A 175 -12.41 -1.28 4.81
CA PRO A 175 -13.84 -1.03 4.66
C PRO A 175 -14.19 -0.26 3.38
N HIS A 176 -13.36 0.74 3.02
CA HIS A 176 -13.51 1.52 1.81
C HIS A 176 -12.23 1.50 0.98
N ILE A 177 -12.37 1.26 -0.33
CA ILE A 177 -11.27 1.22 -1.28
C ILE A 177 -11.58 2.14 -2.46
N VAL A 178 -10.63 3.00 -2.79
CA VAL A 178 -10.69 3.89 -3.95
C VAL A 178 -9.45 3.69 -4.82
N ASN A 179 -9.64 3.33 -6.08
CA ASN A 179 -8.63 3.49 -7.12
C ASN A 179 -9.07 4.63 -8.03
N GLY A 180 -8.55 5.84 -7.80
CA GLY A 180 -8.96 7.06 -8.47
C GLY A 180 -8.62 7.07 -9.95
N SER A 181 -9.06 8.09 -10.69
CA SER A 181 -8.91 8.14 -12.15
C SER A 181 -7.45 8.13 -12.65
N SER A 182 -6.51 8.62 -11.83
CA SER A 182 -5.06 8.52 -12.09
C SER A 182 -4.43 7.26 -11.51
N GLY A 183 -5.17 6.50 -10.70
CA GLY A 183 -4.72 5.29 -10.05
C GLY A 183 -4.50 4.14 -11.03
N ALA A 184 -3.31 3.55 -10.99
CA ALA A 184 -2.97 2.39 -11.79
C ALA A 184 -2.43 1.27 -10.91
N ILE A 185 -3.02 0.08 -11.04
CA ILE A 185 -2.50 -1.15 -10.43
C ILE A 185 -2.18 -2.12 -11.56
N THR A 186 -0.91 -2.48 -11.68
CA THR A 186 -0.43 -3.41 -12.71
C THR A 186 0.28 -4.58 -12.06
N THR A 187 -0.06 -5.78 -12.52
CA THR A 187 0.64 -7.01 -12.10
C THR A 187 1.23 -7.77 -13.28
N LYS A 188 2.42 -8.35 -13.07
CA LYS A 188 3.04 -9.31 -13.99
C LYS A 188 3.00 -10.69 -13.37
N ASN A 189 2.26 -11.63 -13.97
CA ASN A 189 2.04 -12.98 -13.42
C ASN A 189 1.32 -13.05 -12.07
N GLY A 190 0.79 -11.92 -11.61
CA GLY A 190 0.08 -11.80 -10.34
C GLY A 190 -1.37 -11.42 -10.54
N SER A 191 -2.15 -11.56 -9.49
CA SER A 191 -3.54 -11.12 -9.45
C SER A 191 -3.69 -9.79 -8.71
N ILE A 192 -4.80 -9.10 -8.95
CA ILE A 192 -5.19 -7.89 -8.24
C ILE A 192 -6.42 -8.22 -7.39
N GLY A 193 -6.43 -7.80 -6.13
CA GLY A 193 -7.57 -7.91 -5.24
C GLY A 193 -7.91 -6.57 -4.60
N LEU A 194 -9.13 -6.07 -4.81
CA LEU A 194 -9.72 -5.00 -4.03
C LEU A 194 -10.80 -5.63 -3.16
N VAL A 195 -10.57 -5.75 -1.85
CA VAL A 195 -11.51 -6.47 -0.99
C VAL A 195 -11.92 -5.61 0.20
N ALA A 196 -13.21 -5.24 0.18
CA ALA A 196 -13.83 -4.39 1.16
C ALA A 196 -14.59 -5.18 2.23
N GLY A 197 -14.23 -4.95 3.48
CA GLY A 197 -14.76 -5.64 4.66
C GLY A 197 -13.81 -5.51 5.86
N THR A 198 -14.14 -6.14 6.99
CA THR A 198 -13.39 -5.99 8.25
C THR A 198 -12.52 -7.19 8.61
N ASP A 199 -12.72 -8.36 8.00
CA ASP A 199 -11.84 -9.52 8.16
C ASP A 199 -11.53 -10.14 6.81
N GLN A 200 -10.25 -10.34 6.50
CA GLN A 200 -9.80 -10.85 5.21
C GLN A 200 -8.78 -11.97 5.38
N GLU A 201 -8.88 -13.01 4.58
CA GLU A 201 -7.79 -13.96 4.37
C GLU A 201 -7.21 -13.76 2.98
N LEU A 202 -5.88 -13.72 2.92
CA LEU A 202 -5.11 -13.76 1.69
C LEU A 202 -4.26 -15.02 1.69
N ALA A 203 -4.66 -16.04 0.93
CA ALA A 203 -3.78 -17.13 0.58
C ALA A 203 -3.08 -16.84 -0.75
N GLN A 204 -1.76 -16.71 -0.72
CA GLN A 204 -0.97 -16.26 -1.85
C GLN A 204 0.27 -17.14 -2.04
N THR A 205 0.33 -17.78 -3.21
CA THR A 205 1.50 -18.49 -3.72
C THR A 205 1.88 -17.87 -5.06
N GLN A 206 3.19 -17.74 -5.34
CA GLN A 206 3.67 -17.12 -6.57
C GLN A 206 3.03 -17.77 -7.81
N GLY A 207 2.38 -16.97 -8.65
CA GLY A 207 1.75 -17.43 -9.91
C GLY A 207 0.46 -18.24 -9.75
N ALA A 208 0.03 -18.58 -8.52
CA ALA A 208 -1.22 -19.28 -8.29
C ALA A 208 -2.42 -18.32 -8.24
N VAL A 209 -3.64 -18.85 -8.37
CA VAL A 209 -4.86 -18.07 -8.03
C VAL A 209 -4.76 -17.72 -6.54
N PRO A 210 -4.73 -16.43 -6.17
CA PRO A 210 -4.84 -16.09 -4.77
C PRO A 210 -6.24 -16.46 -4.29
N TYR A 211 -6.33 -17.02 -3.09
CA TYR A 211 -7.60 -17.12 -2.42
C TYR A 211 -7.78 -15.87 -1.56
N VAL A 212 -8.85 -15.11 -1.82
CA VAL A 212 -9.21 -13.94 -1.04
C VAL A 212 -10.67 -14.06 -0.61
N ARG A 213 -10.94 -13.87 0.68
CA ARG A 213 -12.28 -13.97 1.25
C ARG A 213 -12.45 -12.99 2.41
N SER A 214 -13.63 -12.38 2.47
CA SER A 214 -14.09 -11.59 3.61
C SER A 214 -14.94 -12.44 4.58
N PHE A 215 -14.74 -12.35 5.90
CA PHE A 215 -15.54 -13.10 6.90
C PHE A 215 -16.61 -12.27 7.55
N ASN A 216 -16.22 -11.07 7.93
CA ASN A 216 -17.08 -10.18 8.66
C ASN A 216 -17.43 -9.00 7.76
N PRO A 217 -18.73 -8.83 7.48
CA PRO A 217 -19.18 -7.66 6.76
C PRO A 217 -19.08 -6.40 7.65
N VAL A 218 -18.96 -5.24 7.01
CA VAL A 218 -18.98 -3.92 7.65
C VAL A 218 -20.27 -3.18 7.30
N GLU A 219 -20.72 -2.21 8.09
CA GLU A 219 -22.00 -1.50 7.87
C GLU A 219 -22.18 -0.99 6.43
N HIS A 220 -21.12 -0.38 5.89
CA HIS A 220 -21.03 0.12 4.52
C HIS A 220 -19.70 -0.28 3.86
N ALA A 221 -19.65 -1.38 3.12
CA ALA A 221 -18.45 -1.72 2.35
C ALA A 221 -18.46 -1.00 1.00
N SER A 222 -17.33 -0.43 0.55
CA SER A 222 -17.31 0.20 -0.77
C SER A 222 -16.03 0.01 -1.56
N ILE A 223 -16.17 -0.26 -2.84
CA ILE A 223 -15.07 -0.23 -3.83
C ILE A 223 -15.43 0.75 -4.93
N ASN A 224 -14.59 1.76 -5.17
CA ASN A 224 -14.69 2.64 -6.33
C ASN A 224 -13.43 2.52 -7.19
N ASN A 225 -13.56 2.01 -8.41
CA ASN A 225 -12.50 1.95 -9.39
C ASN A 225 -12.80 2.86 -10.59
N ALA A 226 -12.17 4.03 -10.60
CA ALA A 226 -12.15 4.95 -11.74
C ALA A 226 -10.85 4.85 -12.56
N GLY A 227 -9.81 4.25 -11.99
CA GLY A 227 -8.51 4.06 -12.63
C GLY A 227 -8.38 2.75 -13.40
N SER A 228 -7.15 2.26 -13.54
CA SER A 228 -6.85 1.03 -14.28
C SER A 228 -6.36 -0.11 -13.38
N LEU A 229 -6.95 -1.30 -13.56
CA LEU A 229 -6.50 -2.57 -12.99
C LEU A 229 -6.08 -3.50 -14.13
N THR A 230 -4.79 -3.77 -14.25
CA THR A 230 -4.25 -4.54 -15.39
C THR A 230 -3.39 -5.70 -14.92
N THR A 231 -3.74 -6.91 -15.33
CA THR A 231 -2.89 -8.09 -15.13
C THR A 231 -2.34 -8.56 -16.46
N THR A 232 -1.04 -8.86 -16.47
CA THR A 232 -0.36 -9.35 -17.67
C THR A 232 0.26 -10.71 -17.39
N MET A 233 0.16 -11.60 -18.37
CA MET A 233 0.93 -12.84 -18.40
C MET A 233 1.80 -12.89 -19.65
N PRO A 234 3.09 -13.25 -19.55
CA PRO A 234 3.87 -13.64 -20.70
C PRO A 234 3.17 -14.82 -21.36
N THR A 235 3.28 -14.90 -22.67
CA THR A 235 2.90 -16.11 -23.40
C THR A 235 3.95 -17.16 -23.07
N LEU A 236 3.69 -17.98 -22.05
CA LEU A 236 4.57 -19.08 -21.70
C LEU A 236 4.37 -20.21 -22.71
N VAL A 237 5.26 -20.27 -23.70
CA VAL A 237 5.42 -21.45 -24.52
C VAL A 237 6.27 -22.44 -23.71
N GLY A 238 5.66 -23.51 -23.20
CA GLY A 238 6.40 -24.71 -22.77
C GLY A 238 6.81 -24.84 -21.30
N THR A 239 6.31 -24.03 -20.36
CA THR A 239 6.48 -24.34 -18.92
C THR A 239 5.20 -24.95 -18.35
N PRO A 240 5.22 -26.17 -17.78
CA PRO A 240 4.08 -26.70 -17.05
C PRO A 240 3.94 -25.91 -15.74
N GLY A 241 3.05 -24.93 -15.75
CA GLY A 241 2.70 -24.12 -14.59
C GLY A 241 1.48 -23.28 -14.93
N TYR A 242 0.40 -23.45 -14.17
CA TYR A 242 -0.80 -22.63 -14.32
C TYR A 242 -0.53 -21.27 -13.68
N TYR A 243 -0.12 -20.30 -14.49
CA TYR A 243 -0.09 -18.90 -14.05
C TYR A 243 -1.51 -18.34 -14.11
N PHE A 244 -1.96 -17.75 -13.02
CA PHE A 244 -3.27 -17.11 -12.93
C PHE A 244 -3.15 -15.63 -12.61
N ALA A 245 -3.67 -14.82 -13.52
CA ALA A 245 -3.68 -13.37 -13.45
C ALA A 245 -5.13 -12.90 -13.49
N GLN A 246 -5.72 -12.72 -12.30
CA GLN A 246 -7.12 -12.37 -12.13
C GLN A 246 -7.28 -10.99 -11.49
N VAL A 247 -8.45 -10.39 -11.68
CA VAL A 247 -8.88 -9.21 -10.92
C VAL A 247 -10.08 -9.61 -10.08
N ASN A 248 -9.99 -9.43 -8.76
CA ASN A 248 -11.05 -9.74 -7.81
C ASN A 248 -11.49 -8.44 -7.11
N LEU A 249 -12.75 -8.05 -7.28
CA LEU A 249 -13.41 -7.00 -6.52
C LEU A 249 -14.45 -7.68 -5.63
N GLN A 250 -14.31 -7.58 -4.31
CA GLN A 250 -15.25 -8.18 -3.36
C GLN A 250 -15.63 -7.17 -2.30
N ALA A 251 -16.93 -6.87 -2.17
CA ALA A 251 -17.45 -6.04 -1.08
C ALA A 251 -18.38 -6.87 -0.19
N ALA A 252 -18.14 -6.81 1.12
CA ALA A 252 -18.92 -7.50 2.14
C ALA A 252 -19.54 -6.50 3.13
N GLY A 253 -20.81 -6.13 2.90
CA GLY A 253 -21.62 -5.23 3.71
C GLY A 253 -22.56 -5.98 4.68
N LEU A 254 -22.88 -5.34 5.82
CA LEU A 254 -23.87 -5.79 6.81
C LEU A 254 -25.26 -5.28 6.45
N VAL A 255 -25.34 -3.99 6.09
CA VAL A 255 -26.56 -3.33 5.63
C VAL A 255 -26.40 -2.99 4.16
N ASP A 256 -25.32 -2.29 3.80
CA ASP A 256 -25.04 -1.94 2.41
C ASP A 256 -23.61 -2.24 1.95
N SER A 257 -23.48 -2.59 0.68
CA SER A 257 -22.20 -2.77 0.01
C SER A 257 -22.25 -2.29 -1.43
N VAL A 258 -21.28 -1.50 -1.86
CA VAL A 258 -21.28 -0.87 -3.19
C VAL A 258 -19.99 -1.16 -3.94
N ILE A 259 -20.13 -1.60 -5.19
CA ILE A 259 -19.02 -1.62 -6.14
C ILE A 259 -19.36 -0.69 -7.29
N ASN A 260 -18.52 0.33 -7.51
CA ASN A 260 -18.61 1.22 -8.65
C ASN A 260 -17.35 1.12 -9.51
N HIS A 261 -17.51 0.77 -10.78
CA HIS A 261 -16.45 0.68 -11.77
C HIS A 261 -16.74 1.59 -12.96
N THR A 262 -15.92 2.62 -13.13
CA THR A 262 -15.96 3.58 -14.26
C THR A 262 -14.69 3.54 -15.10
N GLY A 263 -13.62 2.93 -14.59
CA GLY A 263 -12.31 2.87 -15.22
C GLY A 263 -12.08 1.68 -16.16
N ILE A 264 -10.88 1.10 -16.10
CA ILE A 264 -10.47 -0.04 -16.93
C ILE A 264 -10.11 -1.23 -16.04
N ILE A 265 -10.68 -2.39 -16.34
CA ILE A 265 -10.20 -3.70 -15.88
C ILE A 265 -9.74 -4.48 -17.10
N SER A 266 -8.50 -4.97 -17.09
CA SER A 266 -7.95 -5.83 -18.13
C SER A 266 -7.24 -7.03 -17.49
N ALA A 267 -7.88 -8.20 -17.55
CA ALA A 267 -7.37 -9.44 -16.97
C ALA A 267 -7.07 -10.51 -18.04
N THR A 268 -6.05 -11.33 -17.80
CA THR A 268 -5.62 -12.41 -18.72
C THR A 268 -6.24 -13.78 -18.38
N ASN A 269 -7.00 -13.91 -17.29
CA ASN A 269 -7.79 -15.13 -17.05
C ASN A 269 -9.22 -14.83 -16.66
N PHE A 270 -9.43 -14.20 -15.50
CA PHE A 270 -10.75 -14.00 -14.91
C PHE A 270 -10.87 -12.61 -14.30
N VAL A 271 -12.07 -12.07 -14.38
CA VAL A 271 -12.52 -10.94 -13.59
C VAL A 271 -13.66 -11.46 -12.71
N ASN A 272 -13.50 -11.34 -11.39
CA ASN A 272 -14.53 -11.68 -10.43
C ASN A 272 -14.96 -10.40 -9.72
N ILE A 273 -16.24 -10.06 -9.81
CA ILE A 273 -16.85 -8.94 -9.10
C ILE A 273 -17.98 -9.52 -8.27
N SER A 274 -17.86 -9.43 -6.95
CA SER A 274 -18.80 -10.01 -6.00
C SER A 274 -19.23 -8.99 -4.95
N ASN A 275 -20.53 -8.88 -4.73
CA ASN A 275 -21.12 -7.96 -3.78
C ASN A 275 -22.25 -8.68 -3.03
N ASN A 276 -22.29 -8.60 -1.70
CA ASN A 276 -23.15 -9.48 -0.89
C ASN A 276 -24.50 -8.84 -0.49
N THR A 277 -24.63 -7.51 -0.47
CA THR A 277 -25.87 -6.87 0.04
C THR A 277 -26.46 -5.76 -0.85
N SER A 278 -25.70 -5.08 -1.72
CA SER A 278 -26.27 -3.97 -2.53
C SER A 278 -25.71 -3.85 -3.97
N ASP A 279 -25.62 -2.62 -4.48
CA ASP A 279 -25.46 -2.29 -5.90
C ASP A 279 -24.05 -2.55 -6.46
N THR A 280 -24.02 -3.12 -7.66
CA THR A 280 -22.82 -3.25 -8.49
C THR A 280 -23.01 -2.45 -9.78
N ASN A 281 -22.36 -1.30 -9.87
CA ASN A 281 -22.42 -0.40 -11.02
C ASN A 281 -21.17 -0.54 -11.89
N ILE A 282 -21.32 -1.03 -13.11
CA ILE A 282 -20.23 -1.23 -14.07
C ILE A 282 -20.51 -0.40 -15.32
N SER A 283 -19.84 0.73 -15.45
CA SER A 283 -19.93 1.63 -16.63
C SER A 283 -18.60 1.78 -17.39
N GLY A 284 -17.50 1.33 -16.77
CA GLY A 284 -16.18 1.29 -17.38
C GLY A 284 -15.94 0.06 -18.28
N ILE A 285 -14.70 -0.07 -18.76
CA ILE A 285 -14.28 -1.18 -19.62
C ILE A 285 -13.88 -2.38 -18.75
N VAL A 286 -14.40 -3.56 -19.08
CA VAL A 286 -13.93 -4.84 -18.53
C VAL A 286 -13.50 -5.75 -19.68
N LYS A 287 -12.20 -6.06 -19.75
CA LYS A 287 -11.61 -6.94 -20.76
C LYS A 287 -11.09 -8.20 -20.07
N GLN A 288 -11.62 -9.34 -20.48
CA GLN A 288 -11.10 -10.65 -20.12
C GLN A 288 -10.55 -11.29 -21.40
N ARG A 289 -9.27 -11.67 -21.39
CA ARG A 289 -8.66 -12.43 -22.48
C ARG A 289 -8.51 -13.87 -22.01
N LEU A 290 -9.16 -14.81 -22.69
CA LEU A 290 -8.89 -16.23 -22.49
C LEU A 290 -7.66 -16.58 -23.34
N LYS A 291 -6.64 -17.20 -22.73
CA LYS A 291 -5.54 -17.85 -23.46
C LYS A 291 -5.75 -19.35 -23.43
#